data_AF-A0A3Q0FT35-F1
#
_entry.id   AF-A0A3Q0FT35-F1
#
_cell.length_a   1.000
_cell.length_b   1.000
_cell.length_c   1.000
_cell.angle_alpha   90.00
_cell.angle_beta   90.00
_cell.angle_gamma   90.00
#
_symmetry.space_group_name_H-M   'P 1'
#
loop_
_entity.id
_entity.type
_entity.pdbx_description
1 polymer ?
#
loop_
_entity_poly.entity_id
_entity_poly.type
_entity_poly.pdbx_seq_one_letter_code
_entity_poly.pdbx_strand_id
1 'polypeptide(L)'
;MKLLEEIKCAHCSPHAQNLFHSPEKGETSERELVLPYLCKDYCKEFFYTCRGHIPGFLQTTADEFCFYYARKDGGLCFPDFPRKQVRGPASNYLDQMEEYDKVEEISRKHKHNCFCIQEVVSGLRQPVGAVHCGDGSHRLFILEKEGYVKIFTPEGEIMKELFLDIHKLVQSGIKVEV
;
A
#
# COMPACT_ATOMS: atom_id res chain seq x y z
N MET A 1 -8.74 0.94 17.84
CA MET A 1 -9.17 -0.46 17.61
C MET A 1 -8.67 -0.86 16.22
N LYS A 2 -7.90 -1.95 16.10
CA LYS A 2 -7.05 -2.21 14.92
C LYS A 2 -7.81 -2.25 13.58
N LEU A 3 -8.94 -2.95 13.51
CA LEU A 3 -9.73 -3.08 12.29
C LEU A 3 -10.41 -1.77 11.85
N LEU A 4 -10.77 -0.89 12.79
CA LEU A 4 -11.32 0.44 12.47
C LEU A 4 -10.26 1.40 11.89
N GLU A 5 -8.98 1.20 12.22
CA GLU A 5 -7.90 1.94 11.56
C GLU A 5 -7.54 1.30 10.21
N GLU A 6 -7.51 -0.02 10.15
CA GLU A 6 -7.21 -0.77 8.93
C GLU A 6 -8.22 -0.47 7.81
N ILE A 7 -9.51 -0.36 8.12
CA ILE A 7 -10.52 -0.06 7.08
C ILE A 7 -10.32 1.32 6.44
N LYS A 8 -9.67 2.27 7.13
CA LYS A 8 -9.31 3.58 6.54
C LYS A 8 -8.25 3.43 5.45
N CYS A 9 -7.41 2.40 5.53
CA CYS A 9 -6.41 2.09 4.51
C CYS A 9 -7.02 1.64 3.17
N ALA A 10 -8.33 1.34 3.12
CA ALA A 10 -9.00 1.05 1.86
C ALA A 10 -8.91 2.20 0.84
N HIS A 11 -8.80 3.45 1.30
CA HIS A 11 -8.56 4.61 0.42
C HIS A 11 -7.15 4.65 -0.16
N CYS A 12 -6.19 3.96 0.46
CA CYS A 12 -4.82 3.87 0.01
C CYS A 12 -4.61 2.76 -1.03
N SER A 13 -5.62 1.89 -1.23
CA SER A 13 -5.54 0.84 -2.24
C SER A 13 -5.43 1.45 -3.65
N PRO A 14 -4.57 0.90 -4.55
CA PRO A 14 -4.56 1.29 -5.96
C PRO A 14 -5.89 0.97 -6.68
N HIS A 15 -6.76 0.20 -6.03
CA HIS A 15 -8.09 -0.18 -6.49
C HIS A 15 -9.21 0.52 -5.70
N ALA A 16 -8.93 1.57 -4.92
CA ALA A 16 -9.91 2.26 -4.07
C ALA A 16 -11.19 2.64 -4.82
N GLN A 17 -11.09 3.12 -6.06
CA GLN A 17 -12.26 3.46 -6.89
C GLN A 17 -13.23 2.30 -7.13
N ASN A 18 -12.74 1.05 -7.09
CA ASN A 18 -13.57 -0.15 -7.27
C ASN A 18 -14.07 -0.70 -5.91
N LEU A 19 -13.40 -0.32 -4.81
CA LEU A 19 -13.79 -0.69 -3.45
C LEU A 19 -14.94 0.18 -2.94
N PHE A 20 -15.05 1.43 -3.40
CA PHE A 20 -16.12 2.35 -3.03
C PHE A 20 -16.98 2.66 -4.26
N HIS A 21 -18.26 2.26 -4.27
CA HIS A 21 -19.19 2.76 -5.29
C HIS A 21 -19.67 4.17 -4.90
N SER A 22 -19.80 5.06 -5.90
CA SER A 22 -20.47 6.35 -5.74
C SER A 22 -21.92 6.11 -5.32
N PRO A 23 -22.45 6.80 -4.30
CA PRO A 23 -23.87 6.71 -3.99
C PRO A 23 -24.66 7.14 -5.22
N GLU A 24 -25.59 6.31 -5.67
CA GLU A 24 -26.66 6.83 -6.52
C GLU A 24 -27.43 7.85 -5.69
N LYS A 25 -27.60 9.04 -6.26
CA LYS A 25 -28.24 10.19 -5.61
C LYS A 25 -29.58 9.78 -4.98
N GLY A 26 -29.60 9.71 -3.66
CA GLY A 26 -30.79 9.67 -2.84
C GLY A 26 -30.41 10.24 -1.48
N GLU A 27 -31.09 11.29 -1.07
CA GLU A 27 -30.85 12.04 0.16
C GLU A 27 -30.69 11.14 1.39
N THR A 28 -29.49 11.04 1.96
CA THR A 28 -29.32 10.46 3.30
C THR A 28 -28.27 11.21 4.13
N SER A 29 -28.62 11.39 5.40
CA SER A 29 -28.00 12.19 6.46
C SER A 29 -26.47 12.13 6.54
N GLU A 30 -25.85 13.23 6.99
CA GLU A 30 -24.40 13.55 7.10
C GLU A 30 -23.54 12.60 7.97
N ARG A 31 -23.96 11.37 8.27
CA ARG A 31 -23.24 10.39 9.10
C ARG A 31 -23.34 8.96 8.59
N GLU A 32 -23.59 8.76 7.30
CA GLU A 32 -23.52 7.43 6.71
C GLU A 32 -22.05 7.01 6.58
N LEU A 33 -21.67 5.92 7.25
CA LEU A 33 -20.32 5.38 7.17
C LEU A 33 -20.11 4.82 5.76
N VAL A 34 -19.30 5.52 4.97
CA VAL A 34 -18.88 5.07 3.64
C VAL A 34 -17.88 3.94 3.80
N LEU A 35 -18.39 2.71 3.88
CA LEU A 35 -17.58 1.50 3.97
C LEU A 35 -17.22 0.98 2.57
N PRO A 36 -16.00 0.45 2.35
CA PRO A 36 -15.67 -0.25 1.12
C PRO A 36 -16.42 -1.57 1.04
N TYR A 37 -16.52 -2.14 -0.16
CA TYR A 37 -16.94 -3.54 -0.32
C TYR A 37 -15.95 -4.45 0.39
N LEU A 38 -16.43 -5.23 1.36
CA LEU A 38 -15.61 -6.11 2.18
C LEU A 38 -15.53 -7.52 1.59
N CYS A 39 -14.39 -8.17 1.73
CA CYS A 39 -14.28 -9.60 1.45
C CYS A 39 -15.08 -10.37 2.51
N LYS A 40 -15.71 -11.49 2.13
CA LYS A 40 -16.67 -12.22 2.98
C LYS A 40 -16.12 -12.55 4.37
N ASP A 41 -14.89 -13.06 4.44
CA ASP A 41 -14.25 -13.42 5.71
C ASP A 41 -13.91 -12.18 6.55
N TYR A 42 -13.41 -11.11 5.91
CA TYR A 42 -13.13 -9.84 6.59
C TYR A 42 -14.40 -9.19 7.12
N CYS A 43 -15.48 -9.24 6.35
CA CYS A 43 -16.75 -8.63 6.73
C CYS A 43 -17.27 -9.18 8.05
N LYS A 44 -17.25 -10.51 8.23
CA LYS A 44 -17.70 -11.15 9.47
C LYS A 44 -16.84 -10.76 10.66
N GLU A 45 -15.52 -10.79 10.49
CA GLU A 45 -14.58 -10.40 11.55
C GLU A 45 -14.72 -8.92 11.94
N PHE A 46 -14.83 -8.05 10.93
CA PHE A 46 -15.06 -6.63 11.12
C PHE A 46 -16.36 -6.38 11.89
N PHE A 47 -17.45 -7.04 11.50
CA PHE A 47 -18.72 -6.93 12.21
C PHE A 47 -18.59 -7.35 13.69
N TYR A 48 -18.09 -8.54 13.98
CA TYR A 48 -18.01 -9.03 15.37
C TYR A 48 -17.10 -8.18 16.26
N THR A 49 -16.01 -7.66 15.68
CA THR A 49 -15.04 -6.83 16.42
C THR A 49 -15.50 -5.39 16.58
N CYS A 50 -16.16 -4.83 15.57
CA CYS A 50 -16.42 -3.38 15.48
C CYS A 50 -17.87 -2.98 15.78
N ARG A 51 -18.84 -3.91 15.82
CA ARG A 51 -20.28 -3.60 15.96
C ARG A 51 -20.65 -2.65 17.11
N GLY A 52 -19.89 -2.68 18.22
CA GLY A 52 -20.12 -1.79 19.37
C GLY A 52 -19.65 -0.35 19.17
N HIS A 53 -18.86 -0.09 18.12
CA HIS A 53 -18.24 1.21 17.82
C HIS A 53 -18.83 1.90 16.59
N ILE A 54 -19.76 1.24 15.89
CA ILE A 54 -20.32 1.71 14.63
C ILE A 54 -21.79 2.08 14.91
N PRO A 55 -22.13 3.38 15.01
CA PRO A 55 -23.48 3.83 15.31
C PRO A 55 -24.47 3.29 14.27
N GLY A 56 -25.62 2.76 14.73
CA GLY A 56 -26.68 2.23 13.86
C GLY A 56 -26.64 0.73 13.60
N PHE A 57 -25.56 0.02 13.95
CA PHE A 57 -25.41 -1.42 13.65
C PHE A 57 -25.70 -2.36 14.83
N LEU A 58 -26.16 -1.83 15.96
CA LEU A 58 -26.38 -2.61 17.18
C LEU A 58 -27.52 -3.64 17.08
N GLN A 59 -28.43 -3.49 16.12
CA GLN A 59 -29.61 -4.36 15.94
C GLN A 59 -29.50 -5.34 14.76
N THR A 60 -28.41 -5.31 14.00
CA THR A 60 -28.21 -6.13 12.79
C THR A 60 -27.43 -7.40 13.11
N THR A 61 -27.63 -8.47 12.33
CA THR A 61 -26.80 -9.68 12.38
C THR A 61 -25.58 -9.59 11.47
N ALA A 62 -24.56 -10.43 11.72
CA ALA A 62 -23.38 -10.48 10.85
C ALA A 62 -23.74 -10.82 9.38
N ASP A 63 -24.73 -11.69 9.18
CA ASP A 63 -25.14 -12.13 7.85
C ASP A 63 -25.92 -11.04 7.11
N GLU A 64 -26.81 -10.29 7.80
CA GLU A 64 -27.47 -9.12 7.23
C GLU A 64 -26.47 -8.00 6.90
N PHE A 65 -25.55 -7.70 7.81
CA PHE A 65 -24.48 -6.73 7.56
C PHE A 65 -23.67 -7.10 6.31
N CYS A 66 -23.19 -8.34 6.26
CA CYS A 66 -22.39 -8.81 5.13
C CYS A 66 -23.20 -9.00 3.85
N PHE A 67 -24.53 -9.10 3.91
CA PHE A 67 -25.36 -9.07 2.72
C PHE A 67 -25.30 -7.70 2.01
N TYR A 68 -25.16 -6.60 2.74
CA TYR A 68 -25.07 -5.25 2.17
C TYR A 68 -23.63 -4.82 1.88
N TYR A 69 -22.70 -5.12 2.80
CA TYR A 69 -21.33 -4.58 2.73
C TYR A 69 -20.31 -5.56 2.15
N ALA A 70 -20.60 -6.87 2.06
CA ALA A 70 -19.67 -7.80 1.42
C ALA A 70 -19.89 -7.87 -0.09
N ARG A 71 -18.80 -8.03 -0.86
CA ARG A 71 -18.89 -8.17 -2.32
C ARG A 71 -19.53 -9.53 -2.70
N LYS A 72 -20.44 -9.50 -3.68
CA LYS A 72 -21.17 -10.69 -4.17
C LYS A 72 -20.59 -11.30 -5.46
N ASP A 73 -20.08 -10.47 -6.38
CA ASP A 73 -19.87 -10.88 -7.79
C ASP A 73 -18.40 -11.08 -8.22
N GLY A 74 -17.52 -11.52 -7.31
CA GLY A 74 -16.10 -11.76 -7.64
C GLY A 74 -15.29 -10.50 -8.01
N GLY A 75 -15.88 -9.31 -7.85
CA GLY A 75 -15.17 -8.04 -7.96
C GLY A 75 -14.21 -7.80 -6.80
N LEU A 76 -13.43 -6.73 -6.90
CA LEU A 76 -12.50 -6.30 -5.86
C LEU A 76 -13.23 -6.05 -4.53
N CYS A 77 -12.61 -6.50 -3.45
CA CYS A 77 -13.10 -6.34 -2.09
C CYS A 77 -11.93 -6.06 -1.15
N PHE A 78 -12.19 -5.38 -0.04
CA PHE A 78 -11.21 -5.05 0.97
C PHE A 78 -11.16 -6.13 2.07
N PRO A 79 -9.98 -6.54 2.54
CA PRO A 79 -8.65 -6.22 2.03
C PRO A 79 -8.44 -6.89 0.68
N ASP A 80 -7.97 -6.09 -0.27
CA ASP A 80 -7.67 -6.50 -1.65
C ASP A 80 -6.24 -7.06 -1.79
N PHE A 81 -5.54 -7.18 -0.65
CA PHE A 81 -4.26 -7.86 -0.52
C PHE A 81 -4.41 -9.15 0.31
N PRO A 82 -3.62 -10.19 0.02
CA PRO A 82 -3.66 -11.41 0.80
C PRO A 82 -3.25 -11.11 2.25
N ARG A 83 -4.18 -11.30 3.19
CA ARG A 83 -3.90 -11.16 4.63
C ARG A 83 -2.82 -12.10 5.16
N LYS A 84 -2.62 -13.23 4.46
CA LYS A 84 -1.48 -14.14 4.64
C LYS A 84 -0.36 -13.72 3.68
N GLN A 85 0.14 -12.49 3.79
CA GLN A 85 1.48 -12.25 3.28
C GLN A 85 2.40 -13.11 4.12
N VAL A 86 2.92 -14.18 3.53
CA VAL A 86 4.17 -14.76 3.99
C VAL A 86 5.15 -13.59 4.06
N ARG A 87 5.75 -13.37 5.24
CA ARG A 87 6.85 -12.42 5.40
C ARG A 87 7.90 -12.78 4.34
N GLY A 88 8.03 -11.92 3.36
CA GLY A 88 8.80 -12.18 2.15
C GLY A 88 8.89 -10.92 1.30
N PRO A 89 9.75 -10.88 0.26
CA PRO A 89 10.21 -9.67 -0.41
C PRO A 89 9.14 -8.77 -1.06
N ALA A 90 7.87 -9.19 -1.06
CA ALA A 90 6.73 -8.37 -1.46
C ALA A 90 6.10 -7.57 -0.30
N SER A 91 6.68 -7.62 0.89
CA SER A 91 6.28 -6.84 2.07
C SER A 91 7.30 -5.74 2.35
N ASN A 92 6.84 -4.52 2.60
CA ASN A 92 7.69 -3.39 3.01
C ASN A 92 8.19 -3.51 4.47
N TYR A 93 8.07 -4.69 5.09
CA TYR A 93 8.50 -4.95 6.46
C TYR A 93 9.80 -5.74 6.46
N LEU A 94 10.79 -5.21 7.17
CA LEU A 94 12.19 -5.64 7.18
C LEU A 94 12.48 -6.80 8.15
N ASP A 95 11.51 -7.67 8.45
CA ASP A 95 11.68 -8.73 9.45
C ASP A 95 11.40 -10.14 8.93
N GLN A 96 12.46 -10.96 9.03
CA GLN A 96 12.60 -12.42 8.94
C GLN A 96 12.50 -13.08 7.55
N MET A 97 13.67 -13.48 7.06
CA MET A 97 13.99 -14.04 5.75
C MET A 97 14.21 -15.57 5.78
N GLU A 98 13.71 -16.26 6.83
CA GLU A 98 14.13 -17.64 7.14
C GLU A 98 13.40 -18.74 6.35
N GLU A 99 12.37 -18.41 5.56
CA GLU A 99 11.56 -19.41 4.83
C GLU A 99 11.60 -19.22 3.30
N TYR A 100 12.77 -18.88 2.73
CA TYR A 100 12.94 -18.69 1.28
C TYR A 100 13.73 -19.79 0.57
N ASP A 101 14.24 -20.80 1.27
CA ASP A 101 15.04 -21.88 0.67
C ASP A 101 14.24 -23.03 0.06
N LYS A 102 12.90 -22.96 0.05
CA LYS A 102 12.09 -23.90 -0.73
C LYS A 102 11.82 -23.33 -2.11
N VAL A 103 12.71 -23.65 -3.05
CA VAL A 103 12.51 -23.43 -4.48
C VAL A 103 11.35 -24.32 -4.93
N GLU A 104 10.12 -23.83 -4.83
CA GLU A 104 8.99 -24.46 -5.52
C GLU A 104 9.13 -24.16 -7.02
N GLU A 105 9.25 -25.22 -7.82
CA GLU A 105 9.28 -25.13 -9.28
C GLU A 105 8.05 -24.37 -9.77
N ILE A 106 8.30 -23.21 -10.37
CA ILE A 106 7.26 -22.33 -10.91
C ILE A 106 6.60 -23.04 -12.10
N SER A 107 5.51 -23.77 -11.83
CA SER A 107 4.74 -24.47 -12.84
C SER A 107 4.11 -23.46 -13.79
N ARG A 108 4.53 -23.49 -15.06
CA ARG A 108 4.23 -22.51 -16.13
C ARG A 108 2.74 -22.40 -16.53
N LYS A 109 1.82 -23.02 -15.79
CA LYS A 109 0.38 -23.10 -16.12
C LYS A 109 -0.53 -22.15 -15.32
N HIS A 110 -0.01 -21.40 -14.35
CA HIS A 110 -0.77 -20.35 -13.66
C HIS A 110 -0.03 -19.01 -13.74
N LYS A 111 -0.21 -18.27 -14.83
CA LYS A 111 0.39 -16.94 -15.01
C LYS A 111 -0.69 -15.87 -15.11
N HIS A 112 -1.42 -15.65 -14.02
CA HIS A 112 -2.22 -14.45 -13.87
C HIS A 112 -1.46 -13.50 -12.94
N ASN A 113 -1.06 -12.35 -13.48
CA ASN A 113 -0.45 -11.19 -12.80
C ASN A 113 1.01 -11.33 -12.31
N CYS A 114 1.94 -11.68 -13.20
CA CYS A 114 3.36 -11.45 -12.92
C CYS A 114 3.73 -9.98 -13.14
N PHE A 115 4.50 -9.40 -12.22
CA PHE A 115 5.18 -8.11 -12.42
C PHE A 115 6.55 -8.35 -13.05
N CYS A 116 7.02 -7.37 -13.82
CA CYS A 116 8.38 -7.31 -14.34
C CYS A 116 9.09 -6.09 -13.76
N ILE A 117 10.37 -6.23 -13.51
CA ILE A 117 11.26 -5.11 -13.15
C ILE A 117 11.82 -4.57 -14.46
N GLN A 118 11.77 -3.26 -14.62
CA GLN A 118 12.39 -2.56 -15.73
C GLN A 118 13.40 -1.57 -15.16
N GLU A 119 14.64 -1.64 -15.63
CA GLU A 119 15.64 -0.62 -15.33
C GLU A 119 15.23 0.69 -15.99
N VAL A 120 15.21 1.78 -15.21
CA VAL A 120 14.90 3.13 -15.69
C VAL A 120 16.10 4.06 -15.63
N VAL A 121 17.06 3.78 -14.74
CA VAL A 121 18.29 4.54 -14.58
C VAL A 121 19.34 3.69 -13.87
N SER A 122 20.61 3.87 -14.22
CA SER A 122 21.77 3.26 -13.56
C SER A 122 22.84 4.30 -13.20
N GLY A 123 23.91 3.88 -12.51
CA GLY A 123 25.02 4.76 -12.13
C GLY A 123 24.76 5.64 -10.89
N LEU A 124 23.73 5.33 -10.11
CA LEU A 124 23.46 5.97 -8.82
C LEU A 124 24.47 5.51 -7.74
N ARG A 125 24.80 6.39 -6.81
CA ARG A 125 25.76 6.14 -5.72
C ARG A 125 25.02 5.78 -4.43
N GLN A 126 24.96 4.49 -4.11
CA GLN A 126 24.28 3.98 -2.91
C GLN A 126 22.88 4.60 -2.73
N PRO A 127 21.96 4.43 -3.70
CA PRO A 127 20.61 4.96 -3.58
C PRO A 127 19.89 4.29 -2.39
N VAL A 128 19.25 5.09 -1.55
CA VAL A 128 18.53 4.63 -0.35
C VAL A 128 17.01 4.74 -0.47
N GLY A 129 16.53 5.43 -1.51
CA GLY A 129 15.10 5.55 -1.78
C GLY A 129 14.80 6.54 -2.91
N ALA A 130 13.53 6.58 -3.31
CA ALA A 130 13.03 7.54 -4.29
C ALA A 130 11.59 7.95 -3.96
N VAL A 131 11.25 9.24 -4.09
CA VAL A 131 9.93 9.79 -3.70
C VAL A 131 9.48 10.90 -4.65
N HIS A 132 8.17 11.07 -4.84
CA HIS A 132 7.61 12.23 -5.55
C HIS A 132 7.22 13.33 -4.56
N CYS A 133 7.28 14.60 -4.96
CA CYS A 133 6.92 15.74 -4.08
C CYS A 133 5.43 16.11 -4.09
N GLY A 134 4.63 15.49 -4.96
CA GLY A 134 3.16 15.68 -4.97
C GLY A 134 2.69 17.02 -5.57
N ASP A 135 3.55 17.71 -6.31
CA ASP A 135 3.26 19.00 -6.97
C ASP A 135 2.70 18.86 -8.39
N GLY A 136 2.45 17.63 -8.86
CA GLY A 136 2.00 17.34 -10.22
C GLY A 136 3.10 17.39 -11.29
N SER A 137 4.36 17.62 -10.94
CA SER A 137 5.46 17.67 -11.91
C SER A 137 5.93 16.28 -12.38
N HIS A 138 5.42 15.21 -11.78
CA HIS A 138 5.85 13.82 -12.03
C HIS A 138 7.37 13.58 -11.89
N ARG A 139 8.08 14.42 -11.14
CA ARG A 139 9.51 14.26 -10.86
C ARG A 139 9.70 13.27 -9.71
N LEU A 140 10.73 12.44 -9.84
CA LEU A 140 11.15 11.52 -8.80
C LEU A 140 12.46 12.02 -8.17
N PHE A 141 12.47 12.18 -6.85
CA PHE A 141 13.61 12.62 -6.07
C PHE A 141 14.32 11.38 -5.53
N ILE A 142 15.52 11.11 -6.02
CA ILE A 142 16.35 9.95 -5.67
C ILE A 142 17.33 10.36 -4.59
N LEU A 143 17.32 9.65 -3.46
CA LEU A 143 18.17 9.90 -2.31
C LEU A 143 19.42 9.02 -2.38
N GLU A 144 20.60 9.62 -2.34
CA GLU A 144 21.89 8.92 -2.24
C GLU A 144 22.42 9.03 -0.81
N LYS A 145 22.90 7.91 -0.26
CA LYS A 145 23.35 7.79 1.15
C LYS A 145 24.34 8.86 1.58
N GLU A 146 25.18 9.32 0.67
CA GLU A 146 26.21 10.32 0.93
C GLU A 146 25.65 11.73 1.18
N GLY A 147 24.34 11.97 1.03
CA GLY A 147 23.72 13.28 1.28
C GLY A 147 23.40 14.07 0.03
N TYR A 148 23.11 13.38 -1.08
CA TYR A 148 22.67 14.01 -2.32
C TYR A 148 21.23 13.65 -2.65
N VAL A 149 20.50 14.61 -3.20
CA VAL A 149 19.18 14.36 -3.81
C VAL A 149 19.26 14.72 -5.30
N LYS A 150 19.05 13.72 -6.15
CA LYS A 150 18.98 13.86 -7.62
C LYS A 150 17.53 13.88 -8.06
N ILE A 151 17.24 14.55 -9.18
CA ILE A 151 15.92 14.55 -9.80
C ILE A 151 15.95 13.68 -11.05
N PHE A 152 15.06 12.70 -11.11
CA PHE A 152 14.71 11.97 -12.31
C PHE A 152 13.42 12.55 -12.90
N THR A 153 13.48 12.98 -14.15
CA THR A 153 12.40 13.70 -14.83
C THR A 153 11.45 12.72 -15.53
N PRO A 154 10.19 13.12 -15.81
CA PRO A 154 9.26 12.28 -16.56
C PRO A 154 9.74 11.97 -17.98
N GLU A 155 10.67 12.75 -18.53
CA GLU A 155 11.34 12.49 -19.82
C GLU A 155 12.37 11.35 -19.74
N GLY A 156 12.66 10.81 -18.55
CA GLY A 156 13.57 9.69 -18.36
C GLY A 156 15.02 10.10 -18.11
N GLU A 157 15.27 11.34 -17.71
CA GLU A 157 16.62 11.88 -17.52
C GLU A 157 16.93 12.21 -16.06
N ILE A 158 18.20 12.10 -15.67
CA ILE A 158 18.68 12.64 -14.39
C ILE A 158 19.14 14.08 -14.62
N MET A 159 18.58 15.01 -13.86
CA MET A 159 19.02 16.41 -13.90
C MET A 159 20.49 16.52 -13.47
N LYS A 160 21.26 17.30 -14.22
CA LYS A 160 22.69 17.54 -13.95
C LYS A 160 22.90 18.27 -12.63
N GLU A 161 22.01 19.20 -12.31
CA GLU A 161 22.04 19.94 -11.05
C GLU A 161 21.33 19.13 -9.96
N LEU A 162 21.98 19.04 -8.79
CA LEU A 162 21.43 18.36 -7.63
C LEU A 162 20.33 19.22 -7.01
N PHE A 163 19.25 18.59 -6.56
CA PHE A 163 18.21 19.27 -5.80
C PHE A 163 18.71 19.68 -4.40
N LEU A 164 19.46 18.77 -3.76
CA LEU A 164 20.05 19.00 -2.45
C LEU A 164 21.44 18.40 -2.42
N ASP A 165 22.39 19.18 -1.93
CA ASP A 165 23.74 18.73 -1.61
C ASP A 165 24.07 19.09 -0.16
N ILE A 166 24.03 18.08 0.70
CA ILE A 166 24.39 18.18 2.12
C ILE A 166 25.49 17.17 2.49
N HIS A 167 26.29 16.70 1.53
CA HIS A 167 27.27 15.63 1.77
C HIS A 167 28.29 15.95 2.86
N LYS A 168 28.58 17.24 3.07
CA LYS A 168 29.48 17.71 4.13
C LYS A 168 28.84 17.67 5.53
N LEU A 169 27.52 17.61 5.62
CA LEU A 169 26.76 17.58 6.86
C LEU A 169 26.38 16.15 7.27
N VAL A 170 26.35 15.22 6.32
CA VAL A 170 26.05 13.81 6.60
C VAL A 170 27.25 13.17 7.30
N GLN A 171 27.05 12.79 8.56
CA GLN A 171 28.04 12.02 9.31
C GLN A 171 27.89 10.54 8.95
N SER A 172 28.96 9.92 8.44
CA SER A 172 29.03 8.47 8.38
C SER A 172 29.19 7.94 9.81
N GLY A 173 28.43 6.90 10.18
CA GLY A 173 28.45 6.32 11.53
C GLY A 173 29.77 5.65 11.95
N ILE A 174 30.90 6.01 11.33
CA ILE A 174 32.22 5.57 11.76
C ILE A 174 32.62 6.45 12.93
N LYS A 175 32.28 5.98 14.13
CA LYS A 175 32.88 6.47 15.36
C LYS A 175 34.37 6.16 15.26
N VAL A 176 35.20 7.16 14.94
CA VAL A 176 36.65 7.04 15.06
C VAL A 176 36.92 6.99 16.56
N GLU A 177 37.07 5.79 17.10
CA GLU A 177 37.64 5.62 18.44
C GLU A 177 39.09 6.06 18.35
N VAL A 178 39.39 7.19 18.98
CA VAL A 178 40.74 7.70 19.26
C VAL A 178 41.20 7.10 20.58
#